data_AF-A0A075FQ06-F1
#
_entry.id   AF-A0A075FQ06-F1
#
_cell.length_a   1.000
_cell.length_b   1.000
_cell.length_c   1.000
_cell.angle_alpha   90.00
_cell.angle_beta   90.00
_cell.angle_gamma   90.00
#
_symmetry.space_group_name_H-M   'P 1'
#
loop_
_entity.id
_entity.type
_entity.pdbx_description
1 polymer ?
#
loop_
_entity_poly.entity_id
_entity_poly.type
_entity_poly.pdbx_seq_one_letter_code
_entity_poly.pdbx_strand_id
1 'polypeptide(L)'
;MGSYTYLEGKAYFEVDPLNEANSGITDLDLAPLNSAGRVEFSADFSMLKPTDPAAGRRTMLLDVVNRGNRTVVTRFNDVERASHLATTFSSGNGFLMKEGYTVVFCGWQADAGLCHAQVPLLAA
;
A
#
# COMPACT_ATOMS: atom_id res chain seq x y z
N MET A 1 15.09 10.22 17.76
CA MET A 1 14.51 9.35 16.72
C MET A 1 15.61 8.97 15.75
N GLY A 2 15.67 7.71 15.35
CA GLY A 2 16.52 7.30 14.22
C GLY A 2 16.02 7.90 12.91
N SER A 3 16.88 7.96 11.89
CA SER A 3 16.49 8.39 10.55
C SER A 3 15.54 7.38 9.90
N TYR A 4 14.64 7.90 9.07
CA TYR A 4 13.68 7.12 8.31
C TYR A 4 13.85 7.40 6.82
N THR A 5 13.70 6.36 6.02
CA THR A 5 13.73 6.45 4.56
C THR A 5 12.31 6.35 4.03
N TYR A 6 11.96 7.30 3.17
CA TYR A 6 10.74 7.28 2.38
C TYR A 6 11.00 6.63 1.02
N LEU A 7 10.12 5.73 0.60
CA LEU A 7 10.18 5.04 -0.68
C LEU A 7 8.81 5.10 -1.35
N GLU A 8 8.80 5.18 -2.67
CA GLU A 8 7.61 5.02 -3.51
C GLU A 8 7.93 4.00 -4.59
N GLY A 9 6.91 3.28 -5.06
CA GLY A 9 7.08 2.33 -6.13
C GLY A 9 5.78 1.68 -6.55
N LYS A 10 5.90 0.70 -7.43
CA LYS A 10 4.81 -0.16 -7.88
C LYS A 10 5.12 -1.60 -7.48
N ALA A 11 4.19 -2.23 -6.80
CA ALA A 11 4.23 -3.64 -6.46
C ALA A 11 3.45 -4.41 -7.52
N TYR A 12 4.00 -5.54 -7.97
CA TYR A 12 3.40 -6.43 -8.94
C TYR A 12 3.03 -7.74 -8.24
N PHE A 13 1.84 -8.25 -8.51
CA PHE A 13 1.24 -9.38 -7.82
C PHE A 13 0.69 -10.39 -8.83
N GLU A 14 0.67 -11.64 -8.39
CA GLU A 14 0.00 -12.74 -9.08
C GLU A 14 -0.79 -13.56 -8.06
N VAL A 15 -2.05 -13.86 -8.35
CA VAL A 15 -2.88 -14.73 -7.52
C VAL A 15 -3.42 -15.90 -8.33
N ASP A 16 -3.57 -17.03 -7.65
CA ASP A 16 -4.25 -18.21 -8.19
C ASP A 16 -5.77 -18.02 -8.02
N PRO A 17 -6.55 -17.93 -9.12
CA PRO A 17 -8.00 -17.76 -9.03
C PRO A 17 -8.71 -18.98 -8.44
N LEU A 18 -8.07 -20.16 -8.45
CA LEU A 18 -8.64 -21.40 -7.93
C LEU A 18 -8.30 -21.66 -6.46
N ASN A 19 -7.49 -20.81 -5.83
CA ASN A 19 -7.18 -20.93 -4.41
C ASN A 19 -8.42 -20.61 -3.58
N GLU A 20 -8.79 -21.51 -2.66
CA GLU A 20 -9.95 -21.35 -1.77
C GLU A 20 -9.92 -20.02 -0.98
N ALA A 21 -8.74 -19.53 -0.60
CA ALA A 21 -8.59 -18.25 0.09
C ALA A 21 -9.06 -17.04 -0.75
N ASN A 22 -9.13 -17.20 -2.07
CA ASN A 22 -9.54 -16.17 -3.02
C ASN A 22 -10.99 -16.34 -3.51
N SER A 23 -11.72 -17.36 -3.06
CA SER A 23 -13.08 -17.66 -3.57
C SER A 23 -14.10 -16.57 -3.27
N GLY A 24 -13.81 -15.68 -2.31
CA GLY A 24 -14.63 -14.51 -1.98
C GLY A 24 -14.36 -13.28 -2.85
N ILE A 25 -13.38 -13.33 -3.76
CA ILE A 25 -13.05 -12.23 -4.66
C ILE A 25 -13.94 -12.32 -5.90
N THR A 26 -14.85 -11.36 -6.05
CA THR A 26 -15.76 -11.27 -7.18
C THR A 26 -15.01 -11.21 -8.51
N ASP A 27 -15.50 -11.96 -9.49
CA ASP A 27 -15.03 -12.01 -10.89
C ASP A 27 -13.55 -12.41 -11.07
N LEU A 28 -12.89 -12.93 -10.02
CA LEU A 28 -11.49 -13.33 -10.12
C LEU A 28 -11.28 -14.48 -11.10
N ASP A 29 -12.24 -15.40 -11.18
CA ASP A 29 -12.28 -16.52 -12.11
C ASP A 29 -12.55 -16.10 -13.55
N LEU A 30 -13.03 -14.87 -13.77
CA LEU A 30 -13.27 -14.28 -15.09
C LEU A 30 -12.07 -13.46 -15.60
N ALA A 31 -11.09 -13.17 -14.74
CA ALA A 31 -9.96 -12.32 -15.10
C ALA A 31 -9.00 -13.02 -16.09
N PRO A 32 -8.33 -12.27 -16.99
CA PRO A 32 -7.30 -12.82 -17.85
C PRO A 32 -6.17 -13.49 -17.05
N LEU A 33 -5.73 -14.65 -17.53
CA LEU A 33 -4.64 -15.42 -16.91
C LEU A 33 -3.33 -15.26 -17.69
N ASN A 34 -2.22 -15.17 -16.97
CA ASN A 34 -0.89 -15.23 -17.55
C ASN A 34 -0.53 -16.67 -17.96
N SER A 35 0.66 -16.87 -18.54
CA SER A 35 1.12 -18.19 -18.99
C SER A 35 1.30 -19.21 -17.85
N ALA A 36 1.36 -18.76 -16.60
CA ALA A 36 1.38 -19.59 -15.41
C ALA A 36 -0.03 -19.87 -14.84
N GLY A 37 -1.10 -19.44 -15.52
CA GLY A 37 -2.48 -19.63 -15.08
C GLY A 37 -2.88 -18.73 -13.91
N ARG A 38 -2.19 -17.60 -13.69
CA ARG A 38 -2.43 -16.67 -12.58
C ARG A 38 -3.00 -15.35 -13.06
N VAL A 39 -3.77 -14.68 -12.20
CA VAL A 39 -4.25 -13.33 -12.42
C VAL A 39 -3.18 -12.34 -11.97
N GLU A 40 -2.68 -11.52 -12.90
CA GLU A 40 -1.71 -10.46 -12.62
C GLU A 40 -2.42 -9.16 -12.23
N PHE A 41 -1.88 -8.42 -11.27
CA PHE A 41 -2.30 -7.05 -10.98
C PHE A 41 -1.15 -6.27 -10.35
N SER A 42 -1.28 -4.96 -10.24
CA SER A 42 -0.26 -4.12 -9.57
C SER A 42 -0.89 -3.06 -8.70
N ALA A 43 -0.11 -2.53 -7.76
CA ALA A 43 -0.52 -1.40 -6.94
C ALA A 43 0.64 -0.44 -6.71
N ASP A 44 0.34 0.85 -6.74
CA ASP A 44 1.27 1.84 -6.23
C ASP A 44 1.36 1.71 -4.70
N PHE A 45 2.57 1.90 -4.18
CA PHE A 45 2.80 1.94 -2.74
C PHE A 45 3.74 3.08 -2.37
N SER A 46 3.66 3.48 -1.11
CA SER A 46 4.70 4.26 -0.45
C SER A 46 5.03 3.66 0.91
N MET A 47 6.27 3.83 1.36
CA MET A 47 6.80 3.19 2.56
C MET A 47 7.68 4.14 3.35
N LEU A 48 7.56 4.08 4.67
CA LEU A 48 8.47 4.68 5.63
C LEU A 48 9.08 3.56 6.45
N LYS A 49 10.40 3.42 6.37
CA LYS A 49 11.13 2.42 7.16
C LYS A 49 12.29 3.06 7.92
N PRO A 50 12.70 2.49 9.06
CA PRO A 50 13.97 2.84 9.67
C PRO A 50 15.11 2.76 8.63
N THR A 51 15.94 3.80 8.57
CA THR A 51 17.10 3.81 7.66
C THR A 51 18.08 2.72 8.06
N ASP A 52 18.30 2.53 9.36
CA ASP A 52 18.93 1.34 9.92
C ASP A 52 17.86 0.30 10.28
N PRO A 53 17.78 -0.85 9.57
CA PRO A 53 16.81 -1.90 9.88
C PRO A 53 16.93 -2.48 11.30
N ALA A 54 18.12 -2.43 11.91
CA ALA A 54 18.34 -2.92 13.27
C ALA A 54 17.66 -2.04 14.33
N ALA A 55 17.39 -0.77 14.02
CA ALA A 55 16.65 0.16 14.87
C ALA A 55 15.12 0.00 14.75
N GLY A 56 14.63 -0.88 13.87
CA GLY A 56 13.20 -1.15 13.69
C GLY A 56 12.66 -2.19 14.65
N ARG A 57 11.36 -2.07 14.98
CA ARG A 57 10.64 -3.06 15.81
C ARG A 57 10.25 -4.33 15.06
N ARG A 58 10.67 -4.47 13.80
CA ARG A 58 10.36 -5.60 12.90
C ARG A 58 8.85 -5.86 12.72
N THR A 59 8.05 -4.80 12.84
CA THR A 59 6.60 -4.84 12.64
C THR A 59 6.21 -3.82 11.59
N MET A 60 5.35 -4.24 10.66
CA MET A 60 4.81 -3.39 9.60
C MET A 60 3.37 -3.00 9.93
N LEU A 61 3.06 -1.72 9.78
CA LEU A 61 1.70 -1.21 9.76
C LEU A 61 1.33 -0.92 8.31
N LEU A 62 0.44 -1.74 7.75
CA LEU A 62 -0.08 -1.59 6.39
C LEU A 62 -1.39 -0.80 6.41
N ASP A 63 -1.40 0.36 5.77
CA ASP A 63 -2.56 1.21 5.51
C ASP A 63 -3.05 0.95 4.08
N VAL A 64 -4.16 0.22 3.95
CA VAL A 64 -4.85 0.03 2.68
C VAL A 64 -5.66 1.30 2.41
N VAL A 65 -5.10 2.20 1.61
CA VAL A 65 -5.57 3.59 1.57
C VAL A 65 -6.83 3.74 0.72
N ASN A 66 -7.82 4.45 1.25
CA ASN A 66 -9.01 4.85 0.49
C ASN A 66 -8.72 6.14 -0.29
N ARG A 67 -8.74 6.08 -1.64
CA ARG A 67 -8.45 7.21 -2.55
C ARG A 67 -7.13 7.94 -2.23
N GLY A 68 -6.08 7.19 -1.90
CA GLY A 68 -4.76 7.74 -1.58
C GLY A 68 -4.62 8.41 -0.21
N ASN A 69 -5.67 8.37 0.63
CA ASN A 69 -5.64 9.00 1.95
C ASN A 69 -4.86 8.15 2.96
N ARG A 70 -3.71 8.68 3.41
CA ARG A 70 -2.82 8.07 4.40
C ARG A 70 -3.40 8.19 5.82
N THR A 71 -4.29 7.28 6.18
CA THR A 71 -5.08 7.33 7.42
C THR A 71 -4.23 7.17 8.68
N VAL A 72 -3.23 6.28 8.65
CA VAL A 72 -2.53 5.89 9.88
C VAL A 72 -1.63 7.00 10.41
N VAL A 73 -1.03 7.81 9.54
CA VAL A 73 -0.22 8.97 9.98
C VAL A 73 -1.09 10.14 10.41
N THR A 74 -2.29 10.30 9.85
CA THR A 74 -3.27 11.27 10.37
C THR A 74 -3.74 10.90 11.77
N ARG A 75 -3.93 9.61 12.05
CA ARG A 75 -4.50 9.15 13.33
C ARG A 75 -3.48 8.92 14.44
N PHE A 76 -2.31 8.37 14.12
CA PHE A 76 -1.29 8.04 15.13
C PHE A 76 -0.24 9.14 15.27
N ASN A 77 0.06 9.86 14.20
CA ASN A 77 1.08 10.91 14.21
C ASN A 77 0.51 12.33 14.26
N ASP A 78 -0.81 12.50 14.38
CA ASP A 78 -1.49 13.81 14.36
C ASP A 78 -1.13 14.67 13.14
N VAL A 79 -0.88 14.04 11.99
CA VAL A 79 -0.61 14.74 10.74
C VAL A 79 -1.93 15.27 10.18
N GLU A 80 -2.00 16.57 9.91
CA GLU A 80 -3.16 17.15 9.23
C GLU A 80 -3.44 16.39 7.92
N ARG A 81 -4.71 16.07 7.69
CA ARG A 81 -5.12 15.32 6.51
C ARG A 81 -4.84 16.17 5.27
N ALA A 82 -3.79 15.83 4.53
CA ALA A 82 -3.44 16.54 3.31
C ALA A 82 -4.57 16.45 2.28
N SER A 83 -4.93 17.59 1.69
CA SER A 83 -5.84 17.66 0.55
C SER A 83 -5.12 17.12 -0.70
N HIS A 84 -5.15 15.80 -0.87
CA HIS A 84 -4.96 15.07 -2.13
C HIS A 84 -3.73 15.35 -3.02
N LEU A 85 -2.71 16.11 -2.61
CA LEU A 85 -1.56 16.43 -3.47
C LEU A 85 -0.21 16.55 -2.75
N ALA A 86 -0.13 16.23 -1.46
CA ALA A 86 1.14 16.34 -0.74
C ALA A 86 2.09 15.20 -1.15
N THR A 87 3.02 15.52 -2.06
CA THR A 87 4.19 14.70 -2.40
C THR A 87 5.23 14.68 -1.27
N THR A 88 5.07 15.55 -0.27
CA THR A 88 5.93 15.64 0.91
C THR A 88 5.30 14.94 2.11
N PHE A 89 6.02 13.94 2.63
CA PHE A 89 5.65 13.26 3.85
C PHE A 89 5.89 14.16 5.08
N SER A 90 4.87 14.37 5.91
CA SER A 90 5.02 14.97 7.25
C SER A 90 5.01 13.87 8.31
N SER A 91 5.97 13.89 9.22
CA SER A 91 6.05 12.94 10.33
C SER A 91 5.10 13.29 11.49
N GLY A 92 4.57 14.51 11.55
CA GLY A 92 3.74 14.99 12.66
C GLY A 92 4.44 14.85 14.01
N ASN A 93 3.74 14.31 15.02
CA ASN A 93 4.32 13.98 16.33
C ASN A 93 5.33 12.81 16.26
N GLY A 94 5.34 12.06 15.15
CA GLY A 94 6.26 10.98 14.84
C GLY A 94 6.11 9.69 15.67
N PHE A 95 4.98 9.49 16.38
CA PHE A 95 4.75 8.35 17.26
C PHE A 95 5.16 7.00 16.62
N LEU A 96 4.66 6.69 15.42
CA LEU A 96 4.97 5.42 14.74
C LEU A 96 6.48 5.24 14.48
N MET A 97 7.22 6.32 14.28
CA MET A 97 8.67 6.30 14.03
C MET A 97 9.46 6.17 15.33
N LYS A 98 9.01 6.82 16.41
CA LYS A 98 9.57 6.64 17.76
C LYS A 98 9.46 5.18 18.20
N GLU A 99 8.34 4.57 17.86
CA GLU A 99 8.02 3.19 18.14
C GLU A 99 8.72 2.19 17.19
N GLY A 100 9.44 2.66 16.16
CA GLY A 100 10.24 1.80 15.28
C GLY A 100 9.44 1.03 14.23
N TYR A 101 8.19 1.41 13.93
CA TYR A 101 7.39 0.75 12.90
C TYR A 101 7.94 1.01 11.50
N THR A 102 7.78 0.03 10.60
CA THR A 102 7.71 0.29 9.16
C THR A 102 6.25 0.59 8.81
N VAL A 103 5.98 1.69 8.11
CA VAL A 103 4.63 2.08 7.70
C VAL A 103 4.53 1.99 6.19
N VAL A 104 3.53 1.28 5.68
CA VAL A 104 3.30 1.10 4.25
C VAL A 104 1.91 1.59 3.89
N PHE A 105 1.79 2.34 2.81
CA PHE A 105 0.52 2.76 2.22
C PHE A 105 0.38 2.04 0.89
N CYS A 106 -0.72 1.31 0.68
CA CYS A 106 -0.95 0.53 -0.52
C CYS A 106 -2.29 0.89 -1.16
N GLY A 107 -2.25 1.17 -2.47
CA GLY A 107 -3.43 1.41 -3.27
C GLY A 107 -4.23 0.15 -3.54
N TRP A 108 -5.56 0.24 -3.48
CA TRP A 108 -6.44 -0.88 -3.86
C TRP A 108 -7.50 -0.48 -4.89
N GLN A 109 -7.77 0.81 -5.03
CA GLN A 109 -8.84 1.33 -5.87
C GLN A 109 -8.29 1.75 -7.23
N ALA A 110 -8.90 1.27 -8.31
CA ALA A 110 -8.40 1.51 -9.67
C ALA A 110 -8.78 2.88 -10.26
N ASP A 111 -9.90 3.45 -9.83
CA ASP A 111 -10.39 4.77 -10.28
C ASP A 111 -9.87 5.93 -9.42
N ALA A 112 -8.88 5.69 -8.55
CA ALA A 112 -8.30 6.74 -7.71
C ALA A 112 -7.11 7.44 -8.41
N GLY A 113 -7.00 8.76 -8.25
CA GLY A 113 -5.91 9.54 -8.85
C GLY A 113 -4.54 9.41 -8.15
N LEU A 114 -4.50 8.93 -6.90
CA LEU A 114 -3.26 8.75 -6.12
C LEU A 114 -3.25 7.37 -5.46
N CYS A 115 -2.08 6.71 -5.50
CA CYS A 115 -1.85 5.39 -4.94
C CYS A 115 -2.93 4.42 -5.42
N HIS A 116 -2.95 4.11 -6.73
CA HIS A 116 -3.99 3.30 -7.33
C HIS A 116 -3.57 1.83 -7.47
N ALA A 117 -4.56 0.95 -7.59
CA ALA A 117 -4.34 -0.40 -8.10
C ALA A 117 -4.62 -0.44 -9.60
N GLN A 118 -3.86 -1.22 -10.33
CA GLN A 118 -4.14 -1.54 -11.72
C GLN A 118 -4.47 -3.02 -11.80
N VAL A 119 -5.72 -3.30 -12.18
CA VAL A 119 -6.26 -4.64 -12.37
C VAL A 119 -6.47 -4.84 -13.87
N PRO A 120 -6.21 -6.03 -14.44
CA PRO A 120 -6.53 -6.31 -15.82
C PRO A 120 -8.03 -6.08 -16.01
N LEU A 121 -8.36 -5.10 -16.85
CA LEU A 121 -9.74 -4.87 -17.26
C LEU A 121 -10.21 -6.10 -18.01
N LEU A 122 -11.41 -6.57 -17.68
CA LEU A 122 -12.18 -7.43 -18.57
C LEU A 122 -12.27 -6.69 -19.91
N ALA A 123 -11.70 -7.27 -20.97
CA ALA A 123 -12.11 -6.89 -22.31
C ALA A 123 -13.57 -7.34 -22.44
N ALA A 124 -14.49 -6.37 -22.35
CA ALA A 124 -15.91 -6.60 -22.61
C ALA A 124 -16.15 -6.99 -24.07
#